data_AF-A0A8B7U2W2-F1
#
_entry.id   AF-A0A8B7U2W2-F1
#
_cell.length_a   1.000
_cell.length_b   1.000
_cell.length_c   1.000
_cell.angle_alpha   90.00
_cell.angle_beta   90.00
_cell.angle_gamma   90.00
#
_symmetry.space_group_name_H-M   'P 1'
#
loop_
_entity.id
_entity.type
_entity.pdbx_description
1 polymer ?
#
loop_
_entity_poly.entity_id
_entity_poly.type
_entity_poly.pdbx_seq_one_letter_code
_entity_poly.pdbx_strand_id
1 'polypeptide(L)'
;MLAPEGALNIHEKAWNAYPYCRTVITNEYMKEDFLIKIETWHKPDLGTQENVHKLEPETWKHVEAIYIDIADRSQVLSKDYKAEEDPAKFKSIKTGRGPLGPNWKVQFIPLPPGGRALCGWAFPQGEGMAGARLRDCLSFFLLVTSLPPGMFLMQQELVNQKDCPYMCAYKLVTVKFKWWGLQNKVENFIHKQEKRLFTNFHRQLFCWLDKWVDLTMDDIRRMEEETKRQLDEMRQKDPVKGMTADD
;
A
#
# COMPACT_ATOMS: atom_id res chain seq x y z
N MET A 1 -19.81 -12.30 23.13
CA MET A 1 -19.53 -12.05 21.69
C MET A 1 -20.59 -11.10 21.16
N LEU A 2 -20.28 -10.31 20.13
CA LEU A 2 -21.17 -9.26 19.61
C LEU A 2 -21.99 -9.66 18.37
N ALA A 3 -21.65 -10.79 17.75
CA ALA A 3 -22.29 -11.33 16.56
C ALA A 3 -22.29 -12.88 16.61
N PRO A 4 -23.19 -13.57 15.89
CA PRO A 4 -23.24 -15.03 15.84
C PRO A 4 -22.07 -15.62 15.02
N GLU A 5 -21.93 -16.95 15.06
CA GLU A 5 -20.94 -17.68 14.27
C GLU A 5 -21.11 -17.41 12.76
N GLY A 6 -19.99 -17.31 12.03
CA GLY A 6 -19.97 -16.93 10.61
C GLY A 6 -20.20 -15.42 10.33
N ALA A 7 -20.77 -14.63 11.25
CA ALA A 7 -21.03 -13.21 11.02
C ALA A 7 -19.76 -12.32 10.99
N LEU A 8 -18.58 -12.90 11.25
CA LEU A 8 -17.26 -12.25 11.06
C LEU A 8 -16.58 -12.67 9.74
N ASN A 9 -17.21 -13.48 8.89
CA ASN A 9 -16.71 -13.76 7.55
C ASN A 9 -16.91 -12.53 6.66
N ILE A 10 -15.87 -12.15 5.92
CA ILE A 10 -15.90 -10.96 5.06
C ILE A 10 -15.39 -11.34 3.66
N HIS A 11 -16.10 -10.89 2.63
CA HIS A 11 -15.92 -11.32 1.25
C HIS A 11 -15.26 -10.20 0.46
N GLU A 12 -14.01 -10.40 0.07
CA GLU A 12 -13.28 -9.50 -0.81
C GLU A 12 -13.63 -9.76 -2.29
N LYS A 13 -13.84 -8.69 -3.06
CA LYS A 13 -13.91 -8.67 -4.52
C LYS A 13 -13.01 -7.54 -5.03
N ALA A 14 -11.95 -7.90 -5.74
CA ALA A 14 -11.02 -6.96 -6.33
C ALA A 14 -11.16 -6.92 -7.87
N TRP A 15 -11.30 -5.72 -8.41
CA TRP A 15 -11.16 -5.42 -9.84
C TRP A 15 -9.84 -4.71 -10.03
N ASN A 16 -8.90 -5.38 -10.69
CA ASN A 16 -7.61 -4.80 -11.01
C ASN A 16 -7.53 -4.42 -12.50
N ALA A 17 -7.25 -3.15 -12.75
CA ALA A 17 -6.96 -2.57 -14.05
C ALA A 17 -5.75 -1.63 -13.91
N TYR A 18 -4.62 -2.18 -13.45
CA TYR A 18 -3.38 -1.45 -13.17
C TYR A 18 -3.06 -0.42 -14.26
N PRO A 19 -2.80 0.85 -13.92
CA PRO A 19 -2.43 1.37 -12.59
C PRO A 19 -3.59 1.69 -11.63
N TYR A 20 -4.84 1.38 -11.96
CA TYR A 20 -5.99 1.57 -11.06
C TYR A 20 -6.53 0.24 -10.52
N CYS A 21 -6.81 0.18 -9.22
CA CYS A 21 -7.40 -1.00 -8.57
C CYS A 21 -8.58 -0.59 -7.69
N ARG A 22 -9.67 -1.37 -7.70
CA ARG A 22 -10.81 -1.20 -6.80
C ARG A 22 -11.08 -2.51 -6.07
N THR A 23 -10.97 -2.50 -4.75
CA THR A 23 -11.33 -3.61 -3.88
C THR A 23 -12.57 -3.25 -3.07
N VAL A 24 -13.53 -4.17 -3.01
CA VAL A 24 -14.80 -4.04 -2.27
C VAL A 24 -14.92 -5.24 -1.34
N ILE A 25 -15.14 -4.99 -0.06
CA ILE A 25 -15.11 -5.95 1.04
C ILE A 25 -16.45 -5.83 1.78
N THR A 26 -17.26 -6.88 1.76
CA THR A 26 -18.62 -6.90 2.32
C THR A 26 -18.88 -8.09 3.23
N ASN A 27 -19.88 -7.99 4.11
CA ASN A 27 -20.25 -9.03 5.08
C ASN A 27 -21.70 -9.49 4.88
N GLU A 28 -21.95 -10.80 4.82
CA GLU A 28 -23.28 -11.34 4.47
C GLU A 28 -24.34 -11.06 5.55
N TYR A 29 -23.95 -11.00 6.82
CA TYR A 29 -24.84 -10.74 7.94
C TYR A 29 -25.30 -9.27 7.97
N MET A 30 -24.36 -8.32 7.84
CA MET A 30 -24.63 -6.88 7.86
C MET A 30 -25.14 -6.31 6.53
N LYS A 31 -24.94 -7.03 5.41
CA LYS A 31 -25.38 -6.60 4.06
C LYS A 31 -24.87 -5.19 3.74
N GLU A 32 -25.77 -4.28 3.38
CA GLU A 32 -25.47 -2.88 3.06
C GLU A 32 -24.90 -2.08 4.24
N ASP A 33 -25.10 -2.51 5.49
CA ASP A 33 -24.65 -1.75 6.67
C ASP A 33 -23.15 -1.98 7.00
N PHE A 34 -22.46 -2.88 6.27
CA PHE A 34 -21.01 -3.04 6.28
C PHE A 34 -20.41 -2.85 4.89
N LEU A 35 -19.42 -1.95 4.77
CA LEU A 35 -18.57 -1.83 3.58
C LEU A 35 -17.16 -1.40 3.99
N ILE A 36 -16.15 -2.07 3.45
CA ILE A 36 -14.82 -1.49 3.26
C ILE A 36 -14.58 -1.45 1.74
N LYS A 37 -14.16 -0.29 1.23
CA LYS A 37 -13.84 -0.10 -0.19
C LYS A 37 -12.48 0.61 -0.28
N ILE A 38 -11.56 0.01 -1.02
CA ILE A 38 -10.21 0.53 -1.22
C ILE A 38 -10.04 0.82 -2.71
N GLU A 39 -9.92 2.10 -3.08
CA GLU A 39 -9.65 2.53 -4.44
C GLU A 39 -8.21 3.03 -4.51
N THR A 40 -7.38 2.43 -5.36
CA THR A 40 -5.96 2.76 -5.48
C THR A 40 -5.64 3.31 -6.85
N TRP A 41 -4.95 4.46 -6.90
CA TRP A 41 -4.19 4.90 -8.06
C TRP A 41 -2.69 4.75 -7.79
N HIS A 42 -1.98 4.05 -8.68
CA HIS A 42 -0.52 4.07 -8.71
C HIS A 42 -0.05 5.15 -9.70
N LYS A 43 0.81 6.07 -9.27
CA LYS A 43 1.29 7.21 -10.09
C LYS A 43 2.81 7.33 -10.04
N PRO A 44 3.51 7.64 -11.15
CA PRO A 44 4.96 7.83 -11.18
C PRO A 44 5.37 9.22 -10.65
N ASP A 45 5.02 9.50 -9.40
CA ASP A 45 5.27 10.75 -8.71
C ASP A 45 5.71 10.54 -7.25
N LEU A 46 5.96 11.65 -6.57
CA LEU A 46 6.13 11.72 -5.13
C LEU A 46 4.86 12.32 -4.50
N GLY A 47 3.69 11.72 -4.71
CA GLY A 47 2.52 11.93 -3.86
C GLY A 47 1.87 13.32 -3.87
N THR A 48 2.33 14.27 -4.69
CA THR A 48 1.89 15.67 -4.72
C THR A 48 0.55 15.95 -5.42
N GLN A 49 -0.08 14.97 -6.08
CA GLN A 49 -1.43 15.11 -6.66
C GLN A 49 -2.53 15.06 -5.58
N GLU A 50 -3.08 16.22 -5.26
CA GLU A 50 -4.34 16.37 -4.52
C GLU A 50 -5.53 15.76 -5.28
N ASN A 51 -6.49 15.16 -4.56
CA ASN A 51 -7.74 14.58 -5.09
C ASN A 51 -7.59 13.75 -6.38
N VAL A 52 -6.57 12.88 -6.46
CA VAL A 52 -6.30 12.07 -7.67
C VAL A 52 -7.47 11.14 -8.09
N HIS A 53 -8.36 10.82 -7.15
CA HIS A 53 -9.59 10.05 -7.37
C HIS A 53 -10.75 10.88 -7.95
N LYS A 54 -10.60 12.22 -8.06
CA LYS A 54 -11.59 13.15 -8.60
C LYS A 54 -12.95 13.08 -7.87
N LEU A 55 -12.90 13.02 -6.54
CA LEU A 55 -14.11 13.15 -5.72
C LEU A 55 -14.69 14.56 -5.82
N GLU A 56 -16.01 14.69 -5.68
CA GLU A 56 -16.68 15.98 -5.63
C GLU A 56 -16.12 16.86 -4.49
N PRO A 57 -16.02 18.20 -4.67
CA PRO A 57 -15.35 19.08 -3.71
C PRO A 57 -15.88 18.96 -2.27
N GLU A 58 -17.19 18.81 -2.10
CA GLU A 58 -17.80 18.64 -0.78
C GLU A 58 -17.46 17.29 -0.13
N THR A 59 -17.22 16.24 -0.92
CA THR A 59 -16.73 14.96 -0.39
C THR A 59 -15.24 15.05 -0.05
N TRP A 60 -14.43 15.69 -0.90
CA TRP A 60 -12.99 15.80 -0.70
C TRP A 60 -12.62 16.56 0.59
N LYS A 61 -13.39 17.58 0.99
CA LYS A 61 -13.22 18.31 2.27
C LYS A 61 -13.27 17.43 3.51
N HIS A 62 -13.84 16.22 3.41
CA HIS A 62 -13.97 15.27 4.53
C HIS A 62 -12.98 14.10 4.45
N VAL A 63 -12.03 14.10 3.51
CA VAL A 63 -11.00 13.07 3.37
C VAL A 63 -9.73 13.48 4.10
N GLU A 64 -9.30 12.70 5.10
CA GLU A 64 -8.00 12.89 5.76
C GLU A 64 -6.87 12.29 4.90
N ALA A 65 -5.91 13.13 4.49
CA ALA A 65 -4.72 12.69 3.77
C ALA A 65 -3.64 12.16 4.74
N ILE A 66 -3.62 10.84 4.95
CA ILE A 66 -2.70 10.17 5.87
C ILE A 66 -1.49 9.58 5.13
N TYR A 67 -0.29 9.98 5.54
CA TYR A 67 0.96 9.43 5.01
C TYR A 67 1.51 8.27 5.85
N ILE A 68 2.11 7.31 5.15
CA ILE A 68 2.74 6.11 5.72
C ILE A 68 4.21 6.10 5.28
N ASP A 69 5.14 6.23 6.23
CA ASP A 69 6.57 6.08 5.97
C ASP A 69 7.08 4.75 6.50
N ILE A 70 7.60 3.94 5.58
CA ILE A 70 8.12 2.60 5.84
C ILE A 70 9.53 2.58 6.43
N ALA A 71 10.29 3.67 6.28
CA ALA A 71 11.57 3.86 6.98
C ALA A 71 11.37 4.40 8.39
N ASP A 72 10.23 5.05 8.66
CA ASP A 72 9.90 5.62 9.97
C ASP A 72 9.48 4.53 10.95
N ARG A 73 10.42 4.18 11.84
CA ARG A 73 10.19 3.19 12.90
C ARG A 73 9.03 3.59 13.83
N SER A 74 8.67 4.87 13.97
CA SER A 74 7.60 5.31 14.88
C SER A 74 6.20 4.87 14.43
N GLN A 75 6.02 4.59 13.14
CA GLN A 75 4.73 4.19 12.56
C GLN A 75 4.42 2.70 12.69
N VAL A 76 5.38 1.91 13.20
CA VAL A 76 5.29 0.45 13.34
C VAL A 76 5.02 0.09 14.81
N LEU A 77 3.94 -0.66 15.09
CA LEU A 77 3.64 -1.12 16.44
C LEU A 77 4.77 -2.05 16.94
N SER A 78 5.13 -1.96 18.22
CA SER A 78 6.25 -2.72 18.78
C SER A 78 6.10 -4.24 18.65
N LYS A 79 4.87 -4.76 18.62
CA LYS A 79 4.57 -6.19 18.40
C LYS A 79 4.62 -6.64 16.94
N ASP A 80 4.55 -5.70 15.99
CA ASP A 80 4.63 -6.00 14.55
C ASP A 80 6.08 -5.87 14.02
N TYR A 81 6.96 -5.22 14.78
CA TYR A 81 8.32 -4.93 14.34
C TYR A 81 9.22 -6.16 14.28
N LYS A 82 9.78 -6.41 13.10
CA LYS A 82 10.87 -7.37 12.87
C LYS A 82 12.03 -6.66 12.16
N ALA A 83 13.27 -7.10 12.40
CA ALA A 83 14.46 -6.43 11.89
C ALA A 83 14.75 -6.78 10.42
N GLU A 84 14.33 -7.97 9.99
CA GLU A 84 14.36 -8.49 8.63
C GLU A 84 13.23 -7.93 7.74
N GLU A 85 12.21 -7.30 8.35
CA GLU A 85 11.14 -6.54 7.69
C GLU A 85 11.32 -5.03 7.95
N ASP A 86 12.58 -4.56 7.99
CA ASP A 86 12.96 -3.17 8.25
C ASP A 86 13.71 -2.50 7.08
N PRO A 87 13.03 -1.67 6.25
CA PRO A 87 13.64 -0.96 5.13
C PRO A 87 14.78 0.00 5.53
N ALA A 88 14.82 0.46 6.78
CA ALA A 88 15.93 1.23 7.34
C ALA A 88 17.20 0.39 7.62
N LYS A 89 17.14 -0.94 7.43
CA LYS A 89 18.25 -1.90 7.62
C LYS A 89 18.49 -2.78 6.39
N PHE A 90 17.44 -3.09 5.64
CA PHE A 90 17.53 -3.89 4.42
C PHE A 90 18.24 -3.16 3.28
N LYS A 91 19.14 -3.88 2.60
CA LYS A 91 19.70 -3.48 1.31
C LYS A 91 19.55 -4.62 0.31
N SER A 92 18.97 -4.31 -0.85
CA SER A 92 18.81 -5.26 -1.94
C SER A 92 20.16 -5.59 -2.56
N ILE A 93 20.45 -6.89 -2.67
CA ILE A 93 21.66 -7.42 -3.30
C ILE A 93 21.57 -7.26 -4.82
N LYS A 94 20.38 -7.45 -5.41
CA LYS A 94 20.19 -7.42 -6.87
C LYS A 94 20.10 -6.01 -7.45
N THR A 95 19.53 -5.06 -6.71
CA THR A 95 19.27 -3.69 -7.19
C THR A 95 20.13 -2.62 -6.49
N GLY A 96 20.85 -2.98 -5.44
CA GLY A 96 21.63 -2.05 -4.62
C GLY A 96 20.80 -1.06 -3.78
N ARG A 97 19.46 -1.08 -3.88
CA ARG A 97 18.57 -0.13 -3.18
C ARG A 97 18.54 -0.38 -1.68
N GLY A 98 18.45 0.71 -0.90
CA GLY A 98 18.46 0.70 0.56
C GLY A 98 19.89 0.67 1.18
N PRO A 99 20.00 0.80 2.51
CA PRO A 99 18.92 1.04 3.46
C PRO A 99 18.31 2.45 3.35
N LEU A 100 17.05 2.59 3.72
CA LEU A 100 16.33 3.86 3.70
C LEU A 100 16.58 4.64 5.00
N GLY A 101 17.55 5.56 4.98
CA GLY A 101 17.78 6.50 6.08
C GLY A 101 16.69 7.58 6.20
N PRO A 102 16.63 8.36 7.30
CA PRO A 102 15.52 9.28 7.56
C PRO A 102 15.19 10.28 6.44
N ASN A 103 16.21 10.73 5.70
CA ASN A 103 16.07 11.71 4.63
C ASN A 103 15.85 11.09 3.23
N TRP A 104 15.55 9.79 3.13
CA TRP A 104 15.48 9.05 1.85
C TRP A 104 14.56 9.74 0.81
N LYS A 105 13.40 10.24 1.25
CA LYS A 105 12.44 11.02 0.45
C LYS A 105 13.02 12.26 -0.24
N VAL A 106 13.95 12.95 0.42
CA VAL A 106 14.45 14.27 -0.02
C VAL A 106 15.35 14.15 -1.26
N GLN A 107 15.82 12.95 -1.57
CA GLN A 107 16.74 12.68 -2.69
C GLN A 107 16.05 12.67 -4.07
N PHE A 108 14.72 12.77 -4.16
CA PHE A 108 13.94 12.45 -5.37
C PHE A 108 13.30 13.64 -6.11
N ILE A 109 13.49 14.89 -5.65
CA ILE A 109 12.87 16.07 -6.27
C ILE A 109 13.45 16.34 -7.69
N PRO A 110 12.66 16.77 -8.71
CA PRO A 110 13.01 16.49 -10.12
C PRO A 110 14.13 17.29 -10.78
N LEU A 111 14.61 16.75 -11.91
CA LEU A 111 15.57 17.37 -12.84
C LEU A 111 15.02 18.61 -13.58
N PRO A 112 15.89 19.53 -14.03
CA PRO A 112 15.50 20.67 -14.87
C PRO A 112 14.96 20.26 -16.25
N PRO A 113 14.13 21.11 -16.90
CA PRO A 113 13.49 20.80 -18.16
C PRO A 113 14.51 20.61 -19.31
N GLY A 114 14.44 19.45 -19.97
CA GLY A 114 15.29 19.07 -21.10
C GLY A 114 15.94 17.69 -20.97
N GLY A 115 16.06 17.15 -19.76
CA GLY A 115 16.58 15.80 -19.53
C GLY A 115 15.59 14.71 -19.96
N ARG A 116 15.96 13.87 -20.95
CA ARG A 116 15.20 12.66 -21.29
C ARG A 116 15.46 11.57 -20.23
N ALA A 117 14.48 11.34 -19.36
CA ALA A 117 14.51 10.22 -18.42
C ALA A 117 14.16 8.89 -19.13
N LEU A 118 15.18 8.16 -19.59
CA LEU A 118 15.03 6.77 -20.04
C LEU A 118 15.07 5.80 -18.86
N CYS A 119 14.02 5.82 -18.03
CA CYS A 119 13.79 4.78 -17.01
C CYS A 119 12.28 4.53 -16.82
N GLY A 120 11.62 4.15 -17.92
CA GLY A 120 10.23 3.73 -17.92
C GLY A 120 10.11 2.26 -18.29
N TRP A 121 9.85 1.38 -17.31
CA TRP A 121 9.25 0.07 -17.59
C TRP A 121 7.76 0.28 -17.91
N ALA A 122 7.52 0.79 -19.12
CA ALA A 122 6.18 0.86 -19.67
C ALA A 122 5.72 -0.57 -19.97
N PHE A 123 4.83 -1.10 -19.13
CA PHE A 123 4.02 -2.25 -19.54
C PHE A 123 3.23 -1.85 -20.80
N PRO A 124 3.21 -2.69 -21.86
CA PRO A 124 2.47 -2.39 -23.07
C PRO A 124 0.97 -2.30 -22.74
N GLN A 125 0.33 -1.20 -23.15
CA GLN A 125 -1.13 -1.08 -23.10
C GLN A 125 -1.73 -2.04 -24.13
N GLY A 126 -2.08 -3.26 -23.72
CA GLY A 126 -2.61 -4.27 -24.65
C GLY A 126 -3.18 -5.56 -24.08
N GLU A 127 -2.64 -6.12 -22.99
CA GLU A 127 -2.86 -7.56 -22.69
C GLU A 127 -3.57 -7.90 -21.36
N GLY A 128 -4.79 -8.45 -21.49
CA GLY A 128 -5.34 -9.51 -20.62
C GLY A 128 -5.53 -9.24 -19.11
N MET A 129 -6.75 -8.82 -18.72
CA MET A 129 -7.20 -8.54 -17.33
C MET A 129 -7.17 -9.72 -16.30
N ALA A 130 -6.52 -10.86 -16.60
CA ALA A 130 -6.78 -12.12 -15.90
C ALA A 130 -5.88 -12.44 -14.68
N GLY A 131 -4.70 -11.82 -14.55
CA GLY A 131 -3.64 -12.29 -13.64
C GLY A 131 -2.86 -11.17 -12.96
N ALA A 132 -3.58 -10.33 -12.22
CA ALA A 132 -3.05 -9.17 -11.51
C ALA A 132 -3.58 -9.16 -10.06
N ARG A 133 -3.13 -10.12 -9.24
CA ARG A 133 -3.43 -10.15 -7.79
C ARG A 133 -2.18 -10.24 -6.91
N LEU A 134 -1.11 -10.93 -7.32
CA LEU A 134 0.11 -11.01 -6.49
C LEU A 134 1.16 -9.90 -6.73
N ARG A 135 1.25 -9.32 -7.94
CA ARG A 135 2.29 -8.29 -8.23
C ARG A 135 1.86 -6.88 -7.85
N ASP A 136 0.56 -6.62 -7.86
CA ASP A 136 -0.04 -5.32 -7.59
C ASP A 136 -0.02 -4.98 -6.09
N CYS A 137 0.17 -6.01 -5.27
CA CYS A 137 0.68 -5.87 -3.93
C CYS A 137 2.03 -5.14 -3.87
N LEU A 138 2.94 -5.40 -4.83
CA LEU A 138 4.39 -5.19 -4.71
C LEU A 138 4.91 -3.82 -5.21
N SER A 139 4.07 -2.78 -5.25
CA SER A 139 4.40 -1.43 -5.78
C SER A 139 4.54 -0.35 -4.69
N PHE A 140 5.33 0.72 -4.94
CA PHE A 140 6.00 1.54 -3.90
C PHE A 140 5.38 2.95 -3.56
N PHE A 141 6.21 3.97 -3.25
CA PHE A 141 5.97 4.98 -2.18
C PHE A 141 5.82 6.51 -2.45
N LEU A 142 4.76 7.09 -1.81
CA LEU A 142 4.79 8.15 -0.76
C LEU A 142 5.28 9.61 -1.05
N LEU A 143 4.41 10.60 -0.81
CA LEU A 143 4.61 11.98 -0.23
C LEU A 143 3.20 12.67 -0.12
N VAL A 144 2.89 13.85 0.46
CA VAL A 144 3.55 14.79 1.41
C VAL A 144 2.48 15.66 2.15
N THR A 145 2.74 16.19 3.36
CA THR A 145 1.99 17.33 3.93
C THR A 145 2.65 18.68 3.60
N SER A 146 1.88 19.75 3.50
CA SER A 146 2.37 21.12 3.28
C SER A 146 3.36 21.58 4.36
N LEU A 147 4.47 22.22 3.95
CA LEU A 147 5.34 23.01 4.82
C LEU A 147 4.99 24.51 4.74
N PRO A 148 5.13 25.29 5.84
CA PRO A 148 4.90 26.73 5.83
C PRO A 148 6.01 27.48 5.07
N PRO A 149 5.71 28.65 4.47
CA PRO A 149 6.68 29.43 3.71
C PRO A 149 7.69 30.11 4.64
N GLY A 150 8.99 29.80 4.49
CA GLY A 150 10.03 30.49 5.28
C GLY A 150 11.46 29.97 5.23
N MET A 151 11.78 28.88 4.51
CA MET A 151 13.11 28.25 4.58
C MET A 151 13.68 27.85 3.20
N PHE A 152 14.07 28.84 2.41
CA PHE A 152 15.03 28.66 1.32
C PHE A 152 16.46 28.52 1.87
N LEU A 153 17.40 28.06 1.03
CA LEU A 153 18.85 27.91 1.29
C LEU A 153 19.31 26.69 2.12
N MET A 154 18.96 25.45 1.71
CA MET A 154 19.82 24.23 1.85
C MET A 154 19.23 23.02 1.07
N GLN A 155 19.25 23.03 -0.27
CA GLN A 155 18.70 21.93 -1.09
C GLN A 155 19.52 21.56 -2.35
N GLN A 156 20.72 22.09 -2.55
CA GLN A 156 21.38 22.09 -3.87
C GLN A 156 22.17 20.81 -4.27
N GLU A 157 22.58 19.94 -3.34
CA GLU A 157 23.74 19.04 -3.58
C GLU A 157 23.47 17.51 -3.67
N LEU A 158 22.25 17.01 -3.43
CA LEU A 158 22.01 15.55 -3.27
C LEU A 158 21.14 14.87 -4.34
N VAL A 159 20.78 15.57 -5.42
CA VAL A 159 19.84 15.09 -6.48
C VAL A 159 20.58 14.32 -7.60
N ASN A 160 21.36 13.29 -7.25
CA ASN A 160 22.33 12.66 -8.17
C ASN A 160 22.22 11.13 -8.41
N GLN A 161 21.31 10.41 -7.73
CA GLN A 161 21.12 8.97 -8.01
C GLN A 161 20.07 8.75 -9.11
N LYS A 162 20.52 8.44 -10.33
CA LYS A 162 19.66 8.24 -11.51
C LYS A 162 18.95 6.88 -11.54
N ASP A 163 19.38 5.94 -10.70
CA ASP A 163 19.09 4.51 -10.84
C ASP A 163 17.99 3.99 -9.89
N CYS A 164 17.36 4.89 -9.11
CA CYS A 164 16.33 4.55 -8.14
C CYS A 164 14.95 5.13 -8.55
N PRO A 165 14.07 4.35 -9.19
CA PRO A 165 12.72 4.79 -9.57
C PRO A 165 11.78 4.86 -8.36
N TYR A 166 10.80 5.76 -8.43
CA TYR A 166 9.78 6.03 -7.41
C TYR A 166 8.38 6.11 -8.03
N MET A 167 7.35 6.03 -7.18
CA MET A 167 5.93 6.16 -7.53
C MET A 167 5.09 6.24 -6.25
N CYS A 168 3.91 6.85 -6.24
CA CYS A 168 3.01 6.86 -5.08
C CYS A 168 1.76 5.97 -5.29
N ALA A 169 1.32 5.29 -4.22
CA ALA A 169 0.11 4.48 -4.18
C ALA A 169 -1.00 5.19 -3.39
N TYR A 170 -1.88 5.90 -4.08
CA TYR A 170 -2.98 6.68 -3.51
C TYR A 170 -4.17 5.80 -3.14
N LYS A 171 -4.15 5.24 -1.93
CA LYS A 171 -5.20 4.34 -1.40
C LYS A 171 -6.31 5.14 -0.71
N LEU A 172 -7.38 5.45 -1.44
CA LEU A 172 -8.62 5.99 -0.88
C LEU A 172 -9.39 4.85 -0.21
N VAL A 173 -9.46 4.87 1.12
CA VAL A 173 -10.24 3.91 1.92
C VAL A 173 -11.57 4.55 2.30
N THR A 174 -12.68 3.90 1.96
CA THR A 174 -14.02 4.23 2.46
C THR A 174 -14.48 3.10 3.38
N VAL A 175 -14.85 3.44 4.62
CA VAL A 175 -15.45 2.49 5.57
C VAL A 175 -16.89 2.91 5.88
N LYS A 176 -17.77 1.94 6.09
CA LYS A 176 -19.15 2.10 6.57
C LYS A 176 -19.45 0.97 7.55
N PHE A 177 -19.87 1.30 8.78
CA PHE A 177 -20.29 0.35 9.80
C PHE A 177 -21.54 0.86 10.53
N LYS A 178 -22.72 0.72 9.92
CA LYS A 178 -23.96 1.26 10.48
C LYS A 178 -24.54 0.33 11.55
N TRP A 179 -23.98 0.39 12.77
CA TRP A 179 -24.46 -0.32 13.96
C TRP A 179 -24.69 0.66 15.12
N TRP A 180 -25.88 0.61 15.72
CA TRP A 180 -26.29 1.53 16.79
C TRP A 180 -25.33 1.47 18.00
N GLY A 181 -24.81 2.63 18.41
CA GLY A 181 -23.86 2.74 19.52
C GLY A 181 -22.41 2.30 19.22
N LEU A 182 -22.13 1.70 18.05
CA LEU A 182 -20.81 1.17 17.72
C LEU A 182 -20.14 1.81 16.48
N GLN A 183 -20.92 2.41 15.57
CA GLN A 183 -20.44 2.97 14.29
C GLN A 183 -19.09 3.69 14.40
N ASN A 184 -19.03 4.82 15.11
CA ASN A 184 -17.81 5.64 15.17
C ASN A 184 -16.62 4.90 15.82
N LYS A 185 -16.84 3.94 16.73
CA LYS A 185 -15.72 3.13 17.29
C LYS A 185 -15.16 2.19 16.22
N VAL A 186 -16.03 1.49 15.51
CA VAL A 186 -15.64 0.44 14.55
C VAL A 186 -15.08 1.03 13.25
N GLU A 187 -15.65 2.11 12.72
CA GLU A 187 -15.12 2.78 11.53
C GLU A 187 -13.68 3.29 11.77
N ASN A 188 -13.44 3.96 12.91
CA ASN A 188 -12.09 4.38 13.33
C ASN A 188 -11.14 3.21 13.60
N PHE A 189 -11.63 2.10 14.18
CA PHE A 189 -10.83 0.90 14.39
C PHE A 189 -10.39 0.28 13.05
N ILE A 190 -11.30 0.15 12.08
CA ILE A 190 -10.99 -0.37 10.74
C ILE A 190 -9.95 0.52 10.06
N HIS A 191 -10.14 1.84 10.04
CA HIS A 191 -9.13 2.75 9.46
C HIS A 191 -7.74 2.63 10.12
N LYS A 192 -7.66 2.36 11.43
CA LYS A 192 -6.39 2.06 12.11
C LYS A 192 -5.79 0.72 11.67
N GLN A 193 -6.57 -0.34 11.54
CA GLN A 193 -6.06 -1.64 11.08
C GLN A 193 -5.65 -1.61 9.60
N GLU A 194 -6.36 -0.88 8.73
CA GLU A 194 -5.96 -0.63 7.34
C GLU A 194 -4.62 0.13 7.25
N LYS A 195 -4.46 1.22 8.02
CA LYS A 195 -3.17 1.94 8.10
C LYS A 195 -2.03 1.03 8.56
N ARG A 196 -2.27 0.21 9.60
CA ARG A 196 -1.31 -0.77 10.14
C ARG A 196 -0.95 -1.83 9.10
N LEU A 197 -1.96 -2.41 8.44
CA LEU A 197 -1.80 -3.39 7.36
C LEU A 197 -0.91 -2.81 6.26
N PHE A 198 -1.28 -1.64 5.71
CA PHE A 198 -0.47 -0.97 4.68
C PHE A 198 0.96 -0.68 5.16
N THR A 199 1.16 -0.24 6.40
CA THR A 199 2.50 0.06 6.94
C THR A 199 3.39 -1.19 6.97
N ASN A 200 2.89 -2.29 7.55
CA ASN A 200 3.65 -3.53 7.69
C ASN A 200 3.88 -4.20 6.32
N PHE A 201 2.85 -4.22 5.47
CA PHE A 201 2.86 -4.80 4.15
C PHE A 201 3.85 -4.12 3.20
N HIS A 202 3.83 -2.79 3.08
CA HIS A 202 4.76 -2.12 2.16
C HIS A 202 6.21 -2.17 2.70
N ARG A 203 6.43 -2.34 4.02
CA ARG A 203 7.76 -2.65 4.58
C ARG A 203 8.27 -4.02 4.11
N GLN A 204 7.44 -5.06 4.25
CA GLN A 204 7.76 -6.42 3.77
C GLN A 204 8.09 -6.44 2.27
N LEU A 205 7.29 -5.75 1.46
CA LEU A 205 7.52 -5.48 0.03
C LEU A 205 8.98 -5.13 -0.30
N PHE A 206 9.50 -4.12 0.38
CA PHE A 206 10.83 -3.56 0.12
C PHE A 206 11.90 -4.54 0.57
N CYS A 207 11.75 -5.11 1.77
CA CYS A 207 12.65 -6.13 2.30
C CYS A 207 12.62 -7.46 1.53
N TRP A 208 11.63 -7.67 0.67
CA TRP A 208 11.53 -8.84 -0.21
C TRP A 208 11.85 -8.53 -1.67
N LEU A 209 12.35 -7.32 -2.01
CA LEU A 209 12.65 -6.89 -3.38
C LEU A 209 13.47 -7.93 -4.16
N ASP A 210 14.54 -8.48 -3.56
CA ASP A 210 15.39 -9.49 -4.19
C ASP A 210 14.66 -10.81 -4.51
N LYS A 211 13.52 -11.11 -3.86
CA LYS A 211 12.71 -12.30 -4.11
C LYS A 211 11.82 -12.16 -5.35
N TRP A 212 11.40 -10.94 -5.70
CA TRP A 212 10.35 -10.71 -6.69
C TRP A 212 10.75 -9.84 -7.89
N VAL A 213 11.84 -9.08 -7.81
CA VAL A 213 12.21 -8.09 -8.86
C VAL A 213 12.41 -8.69 -10.25
N ASP A 214 12.99 -9.89 -10.37
CA ASP A 214 13.29 -10.53 -11.66
C ASP A 214 12.12 -11.38 -12.22
N LEU A 215 11.03 -11.54 -11.48
CA LEU A 215 9.90 -12.37 -11.91
C LEU A 215 9.20 -11.76 -13.12
N THR A 216 8.61 -12.60 -13.98
CA THR A 216 7.68 -12.22 -15.05
C THR A 216 6.21 -12.26 -14.57
N MET A 217 5.27 -11.70 -15.34
CA MET A 217 3.83 -11.81 -15.01
C MET A 217 3.31 -13.25 -15.04
N ASP A 218 3.90 -14.11 -15.86
CA ASP A 218 3.49 -15.52 -15.91
C ASP A 218 4.04 -16.32 -14.73
N ASP A 219 5.16 -15.92 -14.13
CA ASP A 219 5.62 -16.49 -12.86
C ASP A 219 4.66 -16.14 -11.71
N ILE A 220 4.14 -14.91 -11.72
CA ILE A 220 3.11 -14.48 -10.76
C ILE A 220 1.83 -15.29 -10.93
N ARG A 221 1.34 -15.47 -12.16
CA ARG A 221 0.14 -16.27 -12.46
C ARG A 221 0.27 -17.71 -11.94
N ARG A 222 1.41 -18.38 -12.18
CA ARG A 222 1.68 -19.73 -11.65
C ARG A 222 1.77 -19.76 -10.11
N MET A 223 2.29 -18.69 -9.49
CA MET A 223 2.29 -18.56 -8.03
C MET A 223 0.92 -18.23 -7.44
N GLU A 224 0.02 -17.52 -8.14
CA GLU A 224 -1.37 -17.30 -7.69
C GLU A 224 -2.13 -18.63 -7.55
N GLU A 225 -1.96 -19.54 -8.50
CA GLU A 225 -2.56 -20.89 -8.48
C GLU A 225 -2.00 -21.74 -7.33
N GLU A 226 -0.67 -21.77 -7.17
CA GLU A 226 -0.02 -22.53 -6.09
C GLU A 226 -0.33 -21.96 -4.70
N THR A 227 -0.31 -20.63 -4.55
CA THR A 227 -0.63 -19.95 -3.28
C THR A 227 -2.07 -20.23 -2.87
N LYS A 228 -3.02 -20.27 -3.81
CA LYS A 228 -4.41 -20.64 -3.53
C LYS A 228 -4.49 -22.04 -2.91
N ARG A 229 -3.82 -23.04 -3.49
CA ARG A 229 -3.77 -24.41 -2.96
C ARG A 229 -3.16 -24.43 -1.55
N GLN A 230 -2.02 -23.77 -1.36
CA GLN A 230 -1.34 -23.72 -0.06
C GLN A 230 -2.21 -23.08 1.02
N LEU A 231 -2.90 -21.96 0.72
CA LEU A 231 -3.82 -21.30 1.67
C LEU A 231 -4.99 -22.21 2.07
N ASP A 232 -5.57 -22.97 1.14
CA ASP A 232 -6.64 -23.92 1.44
C ASP A 232 -6.16 -25.08 2.33
N GLU A 233 -4.94 -25.58 2.13
CA GLU A 233 -4.35 -26.63 2.98
C GLU A 233 -3.93 -26.09 4.36
N MET A 234 -3.26 -24.94 4.42
CA MET A 234 -2.81 -24.31 5.67
C MET A 234 -4.00 -23.96 6.56
N ARG A 235 -5.12 -23.50 5.98
CA ARG A 235 -6.38 -23.21 6.69
C ARG A 235 -7.01 -24.43 7.36
N GLN A 236 -6.70 -25.65 6.90
CA GLN A 236 -7.20 -26.90 7.49
C GLN A 236 -6.20 -27.56 8.45
N LYS A 237 -4.90 -27.34 8.27
CA LYS A 237 -3.82 -28.10 8.92
C LYS A 237 -3.02 -27.33 9.96
N ASP A 238 -2.88 -26.01 9.79
CA ASP A 238 -1.98 -25.20 10.62
C ASP A 238 -2.71 -24.55 11.81
N PRO A 239 -2.01 -24.30 12.93
CA PRO A 239 -2.54 -23.46 14.00
C PRO A 239 -2.70 -22.00 13.54
N VAL A 240 -3.61 -21.28 14.21
CA VAL A 240 -3.86 -19.85 13.98
C VAL A 240 -2.57 -19.04 14.14
N LYS A 241 -2.28 -18.19 13.15
CA LYS A 241 -1.05 -17.41 13.01
C LYS A 241 -1.29 -16.10 12.26
N GLY A 242 -0.40 -15.14 12.43
CA GLY A 242 -0.48 -13.81 11.81
C GLY A 242 -0.61 -12.69 12.83
N MET A 243 -1.18 -11.55 12.42
CA MET A 243 -1.38 -10.39 13.29
C MET A 243 -2.58 -10.59 14.22
N THR A 244 -2.42 -10.37 15.53
CA THR A 244 -3.56 -10.10 16.42
C THR A 244 -4.03 -8.66 16.24
N ALA A 245 -5.33 -8.42 16.40
CA ALA A 245 -5.86 -7.10 16.72
C ALA A 245 -6.04 -7.00 18.24
N ASP A 246 -5.75 -5.83 18.79
CA ASP A 246 -6.01 -5.46 20.18
C ASP A 246 -6.90 -4.19 20.15
N ASP A 247 -7.66 -3.91 21.23
CA ASP A 247 -8.61 -2.78 21.35
C ASP A 247 -7.94 -1.39 21.40
#